data_AF-A0A6P5TVK6-F1
#
_entry.id   AF-A0A6P5TVK6-F1
#
_cell.length_a   1.000
_cell.length_b   1.000
_cell.length_c   1.000
_cell.angle_alpha   90.00
_cell.angle_beta   90.00
_cell.angle_gamma   90.00
#
_symmetry.space_group_name_H-M   'P 1'
#
loop_
_entity.id
_entity.type
_entity.pdbx_description
1 polymer ?
#
loop_
_entity_poly.entity_id
_entity_poly.type
_entity_poly.pdbx_seq_one_letter_code
_entity_poly.pdbx_strand_id
1 'polypeptide(L)'
;MILNLKNEFEDVSSSIYISSDVRDVASAHVQAFEVPSANGRYCLVGHVTSMAEVLKILHELHPSLFPPEKYEEANPSEPTYQVSQEKAKSLGVSFLPLEVSLRDTVESLREKGFLKIETS
;
A
#
# COMPACT_ATOMS: atom_id res chain seq x y z
N MET A 1 -15.73 12.93 -9.34
CA MET A 1 -15.24 11.70 -10.00
C MET A 1 -15.44 10.56 -9.02
N ILE A 2 -16.17 9.50 -9.38
CA ILE A 2 -16.34 8.29 -8.56
C ILE A 2 -15.47 7.22 -9.19
N LEU A 3 -14.59 6.59 -8.41
CA LEU A 3 -13.67 5.57 -8.88
C LEU A 3 -14.42 4.26 -9.14
N ASN A 4 -14.30 3.69 -10.34
CA ASN A 4 -14.86 2.38 -10.66
C ASN A 4 -13.74 1.36 -10.91
N LEU A 5 -13.30 0.73 -9.82
CA LEU A 5 -12.18 -0.22 -9.81
C LEU A 5 -12.45 -1.52 -10.58
N LYS A 6 -13.70 -1.78 -11.03
CA LYS A 6 -14.03 -2.99 -11.78
C LYS A 6 -13.47 -2.98 -13.20
N ASN A 7 -13.24 -1.82 -13.82
CA ASN A 7 -12.88 -1.74 -15.25
C ASN A 7 -11.49 -1.13 -15.55
N GLU A 8 -10.75 -0.64 -14.54
CA GLU A 8 -9.52 0.14 -14.76
C GLU A 8 -8.21 -0.67 -14.70
N PHE A 9 -8.29 -1.99 -14.59
CA PHE A 9 -7.15 -2.88 -14.43
C PHE A 9 -7.07 -3.86 -15.60
N GLU A 10 -6.77 -3.37 -16.80
CA GLU A 10 -6.61 -4.21 -18.00
C GLU A 10 -5.24 -4.91 -18.08
N ASP A 11 -4.23 -4.44 -17.34
CA ASP A 11 -2.87 -5.03 -17.38
C ASP A 11 -2.23 -5.04 -15.98
N VAL A 12 -2.74 -5.91 -15.09
CA VAL A 12 -2.18 -6.13 -13.75
C VAL A 12 -0.96 -7.06 -13.81
N SER A 13 -0.78 -7.75 -14.93
CA SER A 13 0.22 -8.79 -15.07
C SER A 13 1.62 -8.20 -14.91
N SER A 14 2.37 -8.71 -13.93
CA SER A 14 3.79 -8.39 -13.61
C SER A 14 4.14 -7.11 -12.84
N SER A 15 3.19 -6.32 -12.34
CA SER A 15 3.55 -5.09 -11.61
C SER A 15 3.95 -5.35 -10.14
N ILE A 16 5.10 -4.79 -9.74
CA ILE A 16 5.53 -4.69 -8.33
C ILE A 16 4.89 -3.42 -7.74
N TYR A 17 4.22 -3.56 -6.61
CA TYR A 17 3.66 -2.48 -5.82
C TYR A 17 4.62 -2.09 -4.69
N ILE A 18 5.16 -0.87 -4.77
CA ILE A 18 6.00 -0.27 -3.74
C ILE A 18 5.16 0.77 -3.01
N SER A 19 5.06 0.68 -1.69
CA SER A 19 4.22 1.59 -0.92
C SER A 19 4.76 1.89 0.47
N SER A 20 4.26 2.99 1.03
CA SER A 20 4.47 3.43 2.40
C SER A 20 3.20 4.12 2.89
N ASP A 21 2.86 3.95 4.16
CA ASP A 21 1.75 4.67 4.77
C ASP A 21 2.11 6.16 4.93
N VAL A 22 1.15 7.05 4.64
CA VAL A 22 1.36 8.49 4.76
C VAL A 22 1.68 8.92 6.19
N ARG A 23 1.17 8.20 7.20
CA ARG A 23 1.48 8.44 8.62
C ARG A 23 2.93 8.13 8.94
N ASP A 24 3.47 7.05 8.38
CA ASP A 24 4.87 6.67 8.55
C ASP A 24 5.79 7.70 7.89
N VAL A 25 5.41 8.18 6.69
CA VAL A 25 6.14 9.24 5.98
C VAL A 25 6.14 10.53 6.79
N ALA A 26 4.99 10.96 7.31
CA ALA A 26 4.90 12.17 8.13
C ALA A 26 5.75 12.04 9.42
N SER A 27 5.62 10.92 10.13
CA SER A 27 6.42 10.63 11.33
C SER A 27 7.91 10.67 11.03
N ALA A 28 8.36 10.04 9.94
CA ALA A 28 9.76 10.03 9.53
C ALA A 28 10.31 11.43 9.24
N HIS A 29 9.52 12.33 8.64
CA HIS A 29 9.95 13.71 8.41
C HIS A 29 10.15 14.47 9.73
N VAL A 30 9.23 14.31 10.68
CA VAL A 30 9.35 14.91 12.02
C VAL A 30 10.59 14.36 12.73
N GLN A 31 10.74 13.04 12.77
CA GLN A 31 11.88 12.39 13.42
C GLN A 31 13.22 12.76 12.78
N ALA A 32 13.30 12.84 11.46
CA ALA A 32 14.51 13.26 10.76
C ALA A 32 14.92 14.70 11.06
N PHE A 33 13.96 15.56 11.41
CA PHE A 33 14.23 16.93 11.85
C PHE A 33 14.63 17.01 13.34
N GLU A 34 13.94 16.25 14.20
CA GLU A 34 14.11 16.34 15.65
C GLU A 34 15.32 15.55 16.19
N VAL A 35 15.66 14.41 15.57
CA VAL A 35 16.77 13.56 16.02
C VAL A 35 18.11 14.21 15.64
N PRO A 36 18.94 14.67 16.60
CA PRO A 36 20.15 15.45 16.26
C PRO A 36 21.22 14.67 15.48
N SER A 37 21.20 13.34 15.57
CA SER A 37 22.11 12.45 14.83
C SER A 37 21.61 12.12 13.42
N ALA A 38 20.40 12.54 13.04
CA ALA A 38 19.84 12.28 11.74
C ALA A 38 20.67 12.96 10.63
N ASN A 39 20.98 12.23 9.56
CA ASN A 39 21.81 12.74 8.48
C ASN A 39 21.64 11.97 7.17
N GLY A 40 21.92 12.65 6.05
CA GLY A 40 21.89 12.07 4.71
C GLY A 40 20.47 11.68 4.28
N ARG A 41 20.37 10.58 3.52
CA ARG A 41 19.11 10.10 2.93
C ARG A 41 18.51 8.95 3.73
N TYR A 42 17.17 8.86 3.74
CA TYR A 42 16.39 7.80 4.38
C TYR A 42 15.40 7.24 3.35
N CYS A 43 15.51 5.94 3.04
CA CYS A 43 14.53 5.27 2.18
C CYS A 43 13.29 4.96 3.02
N LEU A 44 12.14 5.49 2.62
CA LEU A 44 10.84 5.19 3.25
C LEU A 44 10.02 4.33 2.30
N VAL A 45 10.30 3.03 2.34
CA VAL A 45 9.53 2.00 1.64
C VAL A 45 9.06 1.01 2.71
N GLY A 46 7.76 1.04 3.01
CA GLY A 46 7.13 0.13 3.97
C GLY A 46 7.00 -1.28 3.40
N HIS A 47 6.60 -1.39 2.13
CA HIS A 47 6.32 -2.66 1.48
C HIS A 47 6.79 -2.66 0.03
N VAL A 48 7.41 -3.77 -0.38
CA VAL A 48 7.62 -4.15 -1.78
C VAL A 48 6.88 -5.47 -1.96
N THR A 49 5.77 -5.47 -2.70
CA THR A 49 4.90 -6.64 -2.87
C THR A 49 4.44 -6.77 -4.32
N SER A 50 3.90 -7.93 -4.69
CA SER A 50 3.27 -8.08 -6.01
C SER A 50 1.89 -7.42 -6.02
N MET A 51 1.45 -6.90 -7.16
CA MET A 51 0.09 -6.39 -7.28
C MET A 51 -0.96 -7.49 -7.06
N ALA A 52 -0.63 -8.75 -7.38
CA ALA A 52 -1.48 -9.90 -7.08
C ALA A 52 -1.80 -10.00 -5.58
N GLU A 53 -0.79 -9.85 -4.71
CA GLU A 53 -0.99 -9.90 -3.26
C GLU A 53 -1.78 -8.68 -2.76
N VAL A 54 -1.57 -7.49 -3.34
CA VAL A 54 -2.37 -6.29 -3.01
C VAL A 54 -3.84 -6.50 -3.34
N LEU A 55 -4.15 -7.03 -4.53
CA LEU A 55 -5.52 -7.32 -4.94
C LEU A 55 -6.16 -8.39 -4.07
N LYS A 56 -5.40 -9.41 -3.67
CA LYS A 56 -5.86 -10.44 -2.75
C LYS A 56 -6.21 -9.85 -1.38
N ILE A 57 -5.34 -9.02 -0.79
CA ILE A 57 -5.63 -8.32 0.48
C ILE A 57 -6.87 -7.44 0.34
N LEU A 58 -6.99 -6.69 -0.75
CA LEU A 58 -8.17 -5.85 -1.01
C LEU A 58 -9.45 -6.67 -1.15
N HIS A 59 -9.39 -7.85 -1.78
CA HIS A 59 -10.52 -8.78 -1.85
C HIS A 59 -10.89 -9.34 -0.48
N GLU A 60 -9.92 -9.75 0.33
CA GLU A 60 -10.15 -10.24 1.70
C GLU A 60 -10.79 -9.17 2.60
N LEU A 61 -10.35 -7.91 2.47
CA LEU A 61 -10.93 -6.78 3.20
C LEU A 61 -12.34 -6.41 2.69
N HIS A 62 -12.54 -6.44 1.37
CA HIS A 62 -13.78 -6.05 0.72
C HIS A 62 -14.06 -6.89 -0.53
N PRO A 63 -14.74 -8.05 -0.39
CA PRO A 63 -14.94 -8.99 -1.50
C PRO A 63 -15.69 -8.41 -2.70
N SER A 64 -16.55 -7.41 -2.50
CA SER A 64 -17.34 -6.79 -3.58
C SER A 64 -16.57 -5.76 -4.43
N LEU A 65 -15.36 -5.35 -4.00
CA LEU A 65 -14.53 -4.38 -4.70
C LEU A 65 -13.76 -4.98 -5.87
N PHE A 66 -13.23 -6.20 -5.70
CA PHE A 66 -12.37 -6.86 -6.67
C PHE A 66 -12.79 -8.31 -6.90
N PRO A 67 -13.06 -8.74 -8.15
CA PRO A 67 -13.33 -10.14 -8.45
C PRO A 67 -12.08 -11.01 -8.22
N PRO A 68 -12.23 -12.27 -7.75
CA PRO A 68 -11.13 -13.22 -7.59
C PRO A 68 -10.28 -13.41 -8.86
N GLU A 69 -10.95 -13.39 -10.02
CA GLU A 69 -10.34 -13.64 -11.32
C GLU A 69 -9.16 -12.69 -11.61
N LYS A 70 -9.20 -11.46 -11.07
CA LYS A 70 -8.16 -10.46 -11.32
C LYS A 70 -6.81 -10.75 -10.67
N TYR A 71 -6.79 -11.40 -9.50
CA TYR A 71 -5.52 -11.77 -8.85
C TYR A 71 -5.09 -13.18 -9.24
N GLU A 72 -6.00 -14.04 -9.70
CA GLU A 72 -5.67 -15.36 -10.26
C GLU A 72 -5.01 -15.24 -11.63
N GLU A 73 -5.39 -14.25 -12.44
CA GLU A 73 -4.75 -13.92 -13.72
C GLU A 73 -3.40 -13.20 -13.55
N ALA A 74 -3.18 -12.55 -12.41
CA ALA A 74 -1.93 -11.89 -12.11
C ALA A 74 -0.86 -12.94 -11.76
N ASN A 75 0.07 -13.21 -12.67
CA ASN A 75 1.23 -14.04 -12.36
C ASN A 75 1.94 -13.51 -11.11
N PRO A 76 2.01 -14.27 -10.00
CA PRO A 76 2.60 -13.81 -8.75
C PRO A 76 4.12 -13.90 -8.88
N SER A 77 4.70 -13.03 -9.69
CA SER A 77 6.13 -12.82 -9.65
C SER A 77 6.43 -12.17 -8.31
N GLU A 78 7.04 -12.93 -7.40
CA GLU A 78 7.52 -12.38 -6.14
C GLU A 78 8.48 -11.21 -6.44
N PRO A 79 8.49 -10.16 -5.60
CA PRO A 79 9.45 -9.09 -5.75
C PRO A 79 10.89 -9.64 -5.78
N THR A 80 11.63 -9.27 -6.82
CA THR A 80 13.03 -9.72 -6.98
C THR A 80 14.01 -8.95 -6.08
N TYR A 81 13.53 -7.96 -5.35
CA TYR A 81 14.33 -7.11 -4.47
C TYR A 81 13.52 -6.65 -3.26
N GLN A 82 14.25 -6.18 -2.25
CA GLN A 82 13.71 -5.52 -1.06
C GLN A 82 14.44 -4.20 -0.85
N VAL A 83 13.80 -3.26 -0.17
CA VAL A 83 14.41 -1.96 0.19
C VAL A 83 14.75 -1.96 1.67
N SER A 84 16.00 -1.63 2.02
CA SER A 84 16.42 -1.57 3.42
C SER A 84 15.63 -0.51 4.19
N GLN A 85 15.07 -0.93 5.32
CA GLN A 85 14.35 -0.09 6.27
C GLN A 85 15.19 0.29 7.48
N GLU A 86 16.41 -0.22 7.61
CA GLU A 86 17.21 -0.10 8.84
C GLU A 86 17.44 1.35 9.24
N LYS A 87 17.82 2.18 8.27
CA LYS A 87 18.11 3.59 8.52
C LYS A 87 16.84 4.39 8.85
N ALA A 88 15.70 4.04 8.25
CA ALA A 88 14.42 4.65 8.63
C ALA A 88 14.01 4.26 10.05
N LYS A 89 14.16 2.97 10.41
CA LYS A 89 13.90 2.46 11.76
C LYS A 89 14.83 3.08 12.81
N SER A 90 16.06 3.46 12.44
CA SER A 90 16.97 4.17 13.36
C SER A 90 16.49 5.58 13.74
N LEU A 91 15.50 6.15 13.02
CA LEU A 91 14.80 7.37 13.43
C LEU A 91 13.64 7.11 14.40
N GLY A 92 13.38 5.86 14.78
CA GLY A 92 12.20 5.49 15.57
C GLY A 92 10.91 5.32 14.74
N VAL A 93 11.01 5.29 13.41
CA VAL A 93 9.87 5.03 12.52
C VAL A 93 9.52 3.54 12.55
N SER A 94 8.25 3.23 12.81
CA SER A 94 7.68 1.89 12.66
C SER A 94 6.73 1.89 11.47
N PHE A 95 7.00 1.04 10.48
CA PHE A 95 6.14 0.92 9.31
C PHE A 95 4.85 0.16 9.66
N LEU A 96 3.70 0.72 9.28
CA LEU A 96 2.42 0.06 9.44
C LEU A 96 2.28 -1.13 8.48
N PRO A 97 1.58 -2.21 8.87
CA PRO A 97 1.26 -3.31 7.97
C PRO A 97 0.48 -2.83 6.73
N LEU A 98 0.71 -3.46 5.59
CA LEU A 98 0.11 -3.05 4.32
C LEU A 98 -1.42 -3.12 4.36
N GLU A 99 -1.96 -4.13 5.02
CA GLU A 99 -3.40 -4.38 5.19
C GLU A 99 -4.07 -3.22 5.94
N VAL A 100 -3.36 -2.62 6.90
CA VAL A 100 -3.84 -1.43 7.63
C VAL A 100 -3.93 -0.24 6.69
N SER A 101 -2.89 0.04 5.92
CA SER A 101 -2.88 1.15 4.96
C SER A 101 -3.94 0.99 3.87
N LEU A 102 -4.10 -0.22 3.33
CA LEU A 102 -5.08 -0.52 2.28
C LEU A 102 -6.51 -0.38 2.81
N ARG A 103 -6.82 -0.96 3.98
CA ARG A 103 -8.13 -0.82 4.62
C ARG A 103 -8.45 0.65 4.86
N ASP A 104 -7.57 1.38 5.53
CA ASP A 104 -7.82 2.78 5.89
C ASP A 104 -7.96 3.66 4.63
N THR A 105 -7.27 3.31 3.53
CA THR A 105 -7.43 3.98 2.22
C THR A 105 -8.82 3.73 1.63
N VAL A 106 -9.27 2.47 1.60
CA VAL A 106 -10.61 2.11 1.07
C VAL A 106 -11.71 2.80 1.88
N GLU A 107 -11.61 2.75 3.22
CA GLU A 107 -12.57 3.40 4.12
C GLU A 107 -12.60 4.92 3.90
N SER A 108 -11.43 5.58 3.81
CA SER A 108 -11.32 7.03 3.55
C SER A 108 -11.92 7.42 2.20
N LEU A 109 -11.71 6.62 1.15
CA LEU A 109 -12.31 6.84 -0.16
C LEU A 109 -13.83 6.67 -0.13
N ARG A 110 -14.33 5.69 0.64
CA ARG A 110 -15.77 5.45 0.83
C ARG A 110 -16.42 6.60 1.58
N GLU A 111 -15.86 6.99 2.72
CA GLU A 111 -16.36 8.08 3.57
C GLU A 111 -16.43 9.42 2.82
N LYS A 112 -15.45 9.68 1.96
CA LYS A 112 -15.41 10.90 1.13
C LYS A 112 -16.24 10.81 -0.15
N GLY A 113 -16.95 9.71 -0.37
CA GLY A 113 -17.83 9.51 -1.53
C GLY A 113 -17.10 9.30 -2.85
N PHE A 114 -15.80 9.01 -2.83
CA PHE A 114 -15.01 8.68 -4.02
C PHE A 114 -15.15 7.21 -4.43
N LEU A 115 -15.58 6.35 -3.49
CA LEU A 115 -15.77 4.93 -3.72
C LEU A 115 -17.16 4.49 -3.23
N LYS A 116 -17.87 3.75 -4.09
CA LYS A 116 -19.13 3.10 -3.72
C LYS A 116 -18.89 1.59 -3.65
N ILE A 117 -19.00 1.05 -2.45
CA ILE A 117 -18.97 -0.40 -2.22
C ILE A 117 -20.42 -0.83 -2.08
N GLU A 118 -20.89 -1.69 -2.98
CA GLU A 118 -22.21 -2.30 -2.82
C GLU A 118 -22.14 -3.22 -1.60
N THR A 119 -22.94 -2.91 -0.58
CA THR A 119 -23.21 -3.82 0.54
C THR A 119 -24.25 -4.83 0.06
N SER A 120 -23.83 -6.09 -0.08
CA SER A 120 -24.71 -7.23 -0.34
C SER A 120 -25.78 -7.39 0.73
#